data_AF-A0A0Q5ZEE4-F1
#
_entry.id   AF-A0A0Q5ZEE4-F1
#
_cell.length_a   1.000
_cell.length_b   1.000
_cell.length_c   1.000
_cell.angle_alpha   90.00
_cell.angle_beta   90.00
_cell.angle_gamma   90.00
#
_symmetry.space_group_name_H-M   'P 1'
#
loop_
_entity.id
_entity.type
_entity.pdbx_description
1 polymer ?
#
loop_
_entity_poly.entity_id
_entity_poly.type
_entity_poly.pdbx_seq_one_letter_code
_entity_poly.pdbx_strand_id
1 'polypeptide(L)'
;MTKPCAGSSTSLVFFLINSIAIQMVVGQDAAIERFSSIYWALVLFALALPLFCIREIFRLLLGRGILLLAFLLCAGGYQLARGDLQVLAQLLLMVWVTAWCGCESTRITVSTLTDIFLGTLLMGVIVAMLTNLNPWGLFPGQTSAGYGPWRTSFFPHIANSATMSLVMLMILTRSTKQHDKKGIIALTVACYFGLFGFVRTVLVAAVIYFSLFASLAKVRPRPVLLIFTALGVILASIAVELAIAPFLEKVQDSPIVSRLLLRSASDLDSFAINQQLYRPWLWKEHMKIFVSSPYLMGLGNFRLLDHVSYNLVPGLEASGSESFPTRLLATYGISALLFLGYLTTFLIRAAYSRDFWACACFPVIVFVMMNWGSVFHPTNAFFVLFILMMRGDKAIC
;
A
#
# COMPACT_ATOMS: atom_id res chain seq x y z
N MET A 1 -20.37 -25.45 -6.73
CA MET A 1 -20.58 -25.54 -5.27
C MET A 1 -19.34 -25.03 -4.56
N THR A 2 -19.36 -23.80 -4.06
CA THR A 2 -18.28 -23.22 -3.25
C THR A 2 -18.38 -23.79 -1.83
N LYS A 3 -17.29 -24.39 -1.32
CA LYS A 3 -17.22 -24.82 0.09
C LYS A 3 -17.56 -23.62 1.00
N PRO A 4 -18.33 -23.81 2.10
CA PRO A 4 -18.58 -22.73 3.05
C PRO A 4 -17.24 -22.18 3.52
N CYS A 5 -17.06 -20.86 3.41
CA CYS A 5 -15.81 -20.29 3.84
C CYS A 5 -15.71 -20.36 5.37
N ALA A 6 -14.54 -20.77 5.86
CA ALA A 6 -14.21 -20.71 7.28
C ALA A 6 -14.29 -19.25 7.76
N GLY A 7 -14.70 -19.05 9.01
CA GLY A 7 -14.82 -17.71 9.61
C GLY A 7 -13.51 -16.92 9.64
N SER A 8 -13.62 -15.61 9.86
CA SER A 8 -12.47 -14.70 9.97
C SER A 8 -11.53 -15.10 11.11
N SER A 9 -10.22 -15.00 10.88
CA SER A 9 -9.22 -15.21 11.93
C SER A 9 -9.32 -14.12 12.99
N THR A 10 -9.56 -14.51 14.25
CA THR A 10 -9.70 -13.56 15.38
C THR A 10 -8.44 -12.72 15.56
N SER A 11 -7.25 -13.31 15.44
CA SER A 11 -5.97 -12.59 15.54
C SER A 11 -5.81 -11.56 14.43
N LEU A 12 -6.23 -11.88 13.21
CA LEU A 12 -6.19 -10.94 12.09
C LEU A 12 -7.16 -9.77 12.31
N VAL A 13 -8.41 -10.06 12.69
CA VAL A 13 -9.43 -9.02 12.95
C VAL A 13 -8.95 -8.07 14.05
N PHE A 14 -8.41 -8.61 15.14
CA PHE A 14 -7.88 -7.81 16.23
C PHE A 14 -6.71 -6.93 15.77
N PHE A 15 -5.76 -7.47 14.99
CA PHE A 15 -4.67 -6.70 14.40
C PHE A 15 -5.17 -5.53 13.56
N LEU A 16 -6.13 -5.77 12.67
CA LEU A 16 -6.68 -4.76 11.78
C LEU A 16 -7.37 -3.64 12.57
N ILE A 17 -8.23 -4.00 13.53
CA ILE A 17 -8.93 -3.02 14.37
C ILE A 17 -7.92 -2.17 15.15
N ASN A 18 -6.93 -2.80 15.78
CA ASN A 18 -5.93 -2.08 16.57
C ASN A 18 -5.08 -1.13 15.70
N SER A 19 -4.56 -1.61 14.59
CA SER A 19 -3.73 -0.82 13.67
C SER A 19 -4.51 0.36 13.08
N ILE A 20 -5.77 0.15 12.69
CA ILE A 20 -6.67 1.22 12.22
C ILE A 20 -6.98 2.23 13.32
N ALA A 21 -7.29 1.76 14.54
CA ALA A 21 -7.59 2.64 15.67
C ALA A 21 -6.40 3.53 16.03
N ILE A 22 -5.17 3.01 15.96
CA ILE A 22 -3.98 3.83 16.19
C ILE A 22 -3.79 4.86 15.07
N GLN A 23 -4.04 4.49 13.81
CA GLN A 23 -4.00 5.42 12.68
C GLN A 23 -5.05 6.54 12.76
N MET A 24 -6.12 6.36 13.55
CA MET A 24 -7.11 7.42 13.84
C MET A 24 -6.61 8.47 14.82
N VAL A 25 -5.47 8.24 15.48
CA VAL A 25 -4.87 9.17 16.45
C VAL A 25 -3.61 9.83 15.89
N VAL A 26 -3.01 9.25 14.85
CA VAL A 26 -1.81 9.80 14.19
C VAL A 26 -2.22 10.80 13.11
N GLY A 27 -1.88 12.08 13.33
CA GLY A 27 -2.16 13.16 12.40
C GLY A 27 -1.37 13.08 11.08
N GLN A 28 -1.78 13.90 10.09
CA GLN A 28 -1.18 13.97 8.76
C GLN A 28 0.34 14.19 8.75
N ASP A 29 0.84 15.02 9.67
CA ASP A 29 2.25 15.42 9.74
C ASP A 29 3.00 14.76 10.91
N ALA A 30 2.33 13.86 11.64
CA ALA A 30 2.91 13.22 12.82
C ALA A 30 3.84 12.07 12.41
N ALA A 31 5.14 12.23 12.65
CA ALA A 31 6.08 11.13 12.64
C ALA A 31 5.94 10.32 13.94
N ILE A 32 5.79 9.00 13.83
CA ILE A 32 5.77 8.14 15.01
C ILE A 32 7.21 8.00 15.53
N GLU A 33 7.47 8.60 16.69
CA GLU A 33 8.76 8.49 17.35
C GLU A 33 9.05 7.03 17.72
N ARG A 34 10.30 6.62 17.51
CA ARG A 34 10.75 5.26 17.82
C ARG A 34 10.70 5.04 19.32
N PHE A 35 10.30 3.82 19.72
CA PHE A 35 10.14 3.43 21.12
C PHE A 35 9.10 4.23 21.92
N SER A 36 8.32 5.10 21.27
CA SER A 36 7.15 5.74 21.88
C SER A 36 6.08 4.71 22.24
N SER A 37 5.12 5.10 23.09
CA SER A 37 3.96 4.26 23.41
C SER A 37 3.15 3.88 22.17
N ILE A 38 2.97 4.81 21.23
CA ILE A 38 2.29 4.60 19.94
C ILE A 38 3.07 3.59 19.08
N TYR A 39 4.40 3.71 19.03
CA TYR A 39 5.25 2.77 18.32
C TYR A 39 5.07 1.34 18.85
N TRP A 40 5.14 1.15 20.18
CA TRP A 40 4.96 -0.16 20.79
C TRP A 40 3.54 -0.69 20.64
N ALA A 41 2.53 0.18 20.71
CA ALA A 41 1.15 -0.20 20.46
C ALA A 41 0.96 -0.77 19.04
N LEU A 42 1.72 -0.29 18.04
CA LEU A 42 1.70 -0.86 16.68
C LEU A 42 2.55 -2.13 16.55
N VAL A 43 3.77 -2.11 17.08
CA VAL A 43 4.76 -3.18 16.88
C VAL A 43 4.43 -4.42 17.68
N LEU A 44 3.95 -4.26 18.92
CA LEU A 44 3.70 -5.39 19.82
C LEU A 44 2.71 -6.39 19.23
N PHE A 45 1.61 -5.92 18.65
CA PHE A 45 0.62 -6.81 18.03
C PHE A 45 1.13 -7.44 16.73
N ALA A 46 1.93 -6.71 15.95
CA ALA A 46 2.59 -7.26 14.76
C ALA A 46 3.59 -8.37 15.12
N LEU A 47 4.20 -8.33 16.30
CA LEU A 47 5.08 -9.38 16.81
C LEU A 47 4.29 -10.54 17.44
N ALA A 48 3.34 -10.23 18.32
CA ALA A 48 2.69 -11.22 19.18
C ALA A 48 1.62 -12.04 18.46
N LEU A 49 0.78 -11.44 17.63
CA LEU A 49 -0.37 -12.14 17.02
C LEU A 49 0.05 -13.24 16.03
N PRO A 50 1.10 -13.08 15.22
CA PRO A 50 1.62 -14.18 14.41
C PRO A 50 2.08 -15.41 15.21
N LEU A 51 2.41 -15.29 16.51
CA LEU A 51 2.87 -16.42 17.33
C LEU A 51 1.81 -17.52 17.44
N PHE A 52 0.51 -17.17 17.35
CA PHE A 52 -0.58 -18.15 17.32
C PHE A 52 -0.50 -19.08 16.09
N CYS A 53 0.18 -18.65 15.03
CA CYS A 53 0.36 -19.40 13.78
C CYS A 53 1.83 -19.83 13.57
N ILE A 54 2.67 -19.85 14.60
CA ILE A 54 4.12 -20.06 14.45
C ILE A 54 4.49 -21.32 13.67
N ARG A 55 3.78 -22.44 13.91
CA ARG A 55 4.00 -23.70 13.19
C ARG A 55 3.69 -23.57 11.70
N GLU A 56 2.64 -22.84 11.34
CA GLU A 56 2.29 -22.59 9.93
C GLU A 56 3.28 -21.66 9.26
N ILE A 57 3.77 -20.64 9.97
CA ILE A 57 4.80 -19.71 9.50
C ILE A 57 6.07 -20.48 9.11
N PHE A 58 6.57 -21.36 9.99
CA PHE A 58 7.76 -22.16 9.67
C PHE A 58 7.54 -23.11 8.49
N ARG A 59 6.39 -23.79 8.42
CA ARG A 59 6.05 -24.64 7.26
C ARG A 59 5.98 -23.83 5.96
N LEU A 60 5.46 -22.60 6.03
CA LEU A 60 5.40 -21.71 4.88
C LEU A 60 6.80 -21.30 4.43
N LEU A 61 7.63 -20.82 5.35
CA LEU A 61 8.99 -20.36 5.05
C LEU A 61 9.87 -21.48 4.47
N LEU A 62 9.76 -22.69 5.02
CA LEU A 62 10.50 -23.87 4.54
C LEU A 62 9.91 -24.50 3.27
N GLY A 63 8.72 -24.09 2.84
CA GLY A 63 8.05 -24.62 1.67
C GLY A 63 7.79 -23.54 0.63
N ARG A 64 6.52 -23.12 0.53
CA ARG A 64 6.03 -22.18 -0.49
C ARG A 64 6.61 -20.77 -0.40
N GLY A 65 7.25 -20.41 0.72
CA GLY A 65 7.85 -19.12 1.02
C GLY A 65 9.37 -19.13 1.05
N ILE A 66 10.01 -20.09 0.38
CA ILE A 66 11.47 -20.20 0.37
C ILE A 66 12.19 -18.95 -0.14
N LEU A 67 11.59 -18.20 -1.07
CA LEU A 67 12.15 -16.91 -1.53
C LEU A 67 12.14 -15.86 -0.42
N LEU A 68 11.11 -15.86 0.43
CA LEU A 68 11.02 -14.97 1.59
C LEU A 68 12.06 -15.35 2.66
N LEU A 69 12.29 -16.66 2.86
CA LEU A 69 13.35 -17.15 3.75
C LEU A 69 14.75 -16.83 3.20
N ALA A 70 14.99 -17.05 1.91
CA ALA A 70 16.25 -16.72 1.25
C ALA A 70 16.54 -15.21 1.33
N PHE A 71 15.51 -14.37 1.16
CA PHE A 71 15.62 -12.94 1.41
C PHE A 71 16.08 -12.64 2.84
N LEU A 72 15.45 -13.24 3.85
CA LEU A 72 15.83 -13.07 5.25
C LEU A 72 17.29 -13.46 5.49
N LEU A 73 17.73 -14.61 4.98
CA LEU A 73 19.07 -15.13 5.21
C LEU A 73 20.14 -14.29 4.49
N CYS A 74 19.93 -13.93 3.22
CA CYS A 74 20.88 -13.15 2.44
C CYS A 74 20.99 -11.70 2.96
N ALA A 75 19.84 -11.03 3.11
CA ALA A 75 19.81 -9.66 3.60
C ALA A 75 20.23 -9.59 5.08
N GLY A 76 19.69 -10.48 5.90
CA GLY A 76 19.94 -10.51 7.33
C GLY A 76 21.38 -10.86 7.67
N GLY A 77 21.98 -11.84 6.96
CA GLY A 77 23.39 -12.19 7.13
C GLY A 77 24.31 -11.03 6.79
N TYR A 78 24.04 -10.31 5.69
CA TYR A 78 24.82 -9.14 5.30
C TYR A 78 24.70 -7.98 6.30
N GLN A 79 23.48 -7.64 6.73
CA GLN A 79 23.26 -6.54 7.68
C GLN A 79 23.80 -6.88 9.08
N LEU A 80 23.72 -8.14 9.49
CA LEU A 80 24.34 -8.62 10.73
C LEU A 80 25.86 -8.49 10.68
N ALA A 81 26.49 -8.87 9.56
CA ALA A 81 27.94 -8.73 9.37
C ALA A 81 28.41 -7.26 9.42
N ARG A 82 27.54 -6.31 9.04
CA ARG A 82 27.80 -4.86 9.14
C ARG A 82 27.42 -4.25 10.51
N GLY A 83 26.78 -5.02 11.40
CA GLY A 83 26.32 -4.54 12.69
C GLY A 83 25.08 -3.63 12.64
N ASP A 84 24.34 -3.58 11.53
CA ASP A 84 23.12 -2.77 11.40
C ASP A 84 21.91 -3.50 11.98
N LEU A 85 21.85 -3.56 13.32
CA LEU A 85 20.79 -4.25 14.06
C LEU A 85 19.41 -3.63 13.82
N GLN A 86 19.35 -2.34 13.49
CA GLN A 86 18.08 -1.65 13.27
C GLN A 86 17.41 -2.14 11.98
N VAL A 87 18.17 -2.22 10.88
CA VAL A 87 17.67 -2.74 9.61
C VAL A 87 17.36 -4.23 9.72
N LEU A 88 18.19 -4.98 10.45
CA LEU A 88 17.92 -6.38 10.73
C LEU A 88 16.58 -6.58 11.46
N ALA A 89 16.27 -5.77 12.46
CA ALA A 89 14.99 -5.84 13.17
C ALA A 89 13.79 -5.51 12.26
N GLN A 90 13.92 -4.50 11.39
CA GLN A 90 12.89 -4.17 10.40
C GLN A 90 12.67 -5.29 9.37
N LEU A 91 13.77 -5.90 8.91
CA LEU A 91 13.73 -7.05 8.01
C LEU A 91 13.00 -8.23 8.65
N LEU A 92 13.35 -8.56 9.90
CA LEU A 92 12.72 -9.64 10.66
C LEU A 92 11.22 -9.40 10.80
N LEU A 93 10.80 -8.20 11.21
CA LEU A 93 9.40 -7.85 11.35
C LEU A 93 8.65 -7.96 10.01
N MET A 94 9.26 -7.49 8.92
CA MET A 94 8.66 -7.59 7.59
C MET A 94 8.47 -9.03 7.13
N VAL A 95 9.50 -9.86 7.25
CA VAL A 95 9.42 -11.29 6.90
C VAL A 95 8.40 -12.00 7.79
N TRP A 96 8.39 -11.69 9.08
CA TRP A 96 7.48 -12.26 10.08
C TRP A 96 6.01 -12.02 9.74
N VAL A 97 5.62 -10.76 9.55
CA VAL A 97 4.23 -10.40 9.22
C VAL A 97 3.85 -10.88 7.82
N THR A 98 4.76 -10.80 6.84
CA THR A 98 4.50 -11.31 5.49
C THR A 98 4.23 -12.81 5.51
N ALA A 99 5.04 -13.59 6.24
CA ALA A 99 4.87 -15.02 6.38
C ALA A 99 3.56 -15.38 7.11
N TRP A 100 3.20 -14.61 8.15
CA TRP A 100 1.89 -14.73 8.82
C TRP A 100 0.72 -14.50 7.87
N CYS A 101 0.78 -13.45 7.04
CA CYS A 101 -0.21 -13.17 6.00
C CYS A 101 -0.27 -14.28 4.93
N GLY A 102 0.82 -15.02 4.74
CA GLY A 102 0.87 -16.16 3.83
C GLY A 102 0.22 -17.43 4.38
N CYS A 103 -0.03 -17.53 5.69
CA CYS A 103 -0.57 -18.73 6.33
C CYS A 103 -2.01 -19.02 5.90
N GLU A 104 -2.36 -20.31 5.82
CA GLU A 104 -3.70 -20.70 5.36
C GLU A 104 -4.78 -20.37 6.40
N SER A 105 -4.44 -20.29 7.69
CA SER A 105 -5.34 -19.87 8.76
C SER A 105 -5.64 -18.36 8.76
N THR A 106 -4.78 -17.54 8.16
CA THR A 106 -4.95 -16.08 8.12
C THR A 106 -5.92 -15.70 7.01
N ARG A 107 -7.22 -15.64 7.31
CA ARG A 107 -8.31 -15.32 6.38
C ARG A 107 -9.27 -14.31 6.98
N ILE A 108 -9.97 -13.57 6.12
CA ILE A 108 -11.00 -12.62 6.54
C ILE A 108 -12.20 -12.62 5.61
N THR A 109 -13.35 -12.50 6.28
CA THR A 109 -14.66 -11.99 5.89
C THR A 109 -14.75 -10.76 4.98
N VAL A 110 -15.42 -10.77 3.82
CA VAL A 110 -15.91 -9.55 3.17
C VAL A 110 -16.93 -8.87 4.09
N SER A 111 -17.77 -9.65 4.76
CA SER A 111 -18.68 -9.12 5.80
C SER A 111 -17.88 -8.48 6.94
N THR A 112 -16.90 -9.18 7.50
CA THR A 112 -16.07 -8.64 8.58
C THR A 112 -15.31 -7.38 8.15
N LEU A 113 -14.75 -7.35 6.93
CA LEU A 113 -14.08 -6.15 6.40
C LEU A 113 -15.06 -4.99 6.20
N THR A 114 -16.28 -5.28 5.76
CA THR A 114 -17.35 -4.28 5.64
C THR A 114 -17.72 -3.71 7.00
N ASP A 115 -17.87 -4.56 8.02
CA ASP A 115 -18.14 -4.12 9.39
C ASP A 115 -16.97 -3.30 9.97
N ILE A 116 -15.72 -3.72 9.74
CA ILE A 116 -14.52 -2.95 10.12
C ILE A 116 -14.51 -1.59 9.42
N PHE A 117 -14.78 -1.54 8.11
CA PHE A 117 -14.80 -0.29 7.34
C PHE A 117 -15.86 0.69 7.84
N LEU A 118 -17.09 0.23 8.02
CA LEU A 118 -18.18 1.06 8.53
C LEU A 118 -17.94 1.49 9.98
N GLY A 119 -17.41 0.60 10.83
CA GLY A 119 -16.98 0.95 12.18
C GLY A 119 -15.87 2.01 12.19
N THR A 120 -14.93 1.91 11.25
CA THR A 120 -13.85 2.90 11.06
C THR A 120 -14.43 4.24 10.63
N LEU A 121 -15.41 4.27 9.73
CA LEU A 121 -16.12 5.50 9.36
C LEU A 121 -16.77 6.14 10.59
N LEU A 122 -17.53 5.37 11.36
CA LEU A 122 -18.20 5.86 12.58
C LEU A 122 -17.18 6.42 13.58
N MET A 123 -16.06 5.73 13.78
CA MET A 123 -14.96 6.22 14.60
C MET A 123 -14.40 7.53 14.05
N GLY A 124 -14.21 7.65 12.74
CA GLY A 124 -13.79 8.87 12.07
C GLY A 124 -14.76 10.04 12.28
N VAL A 125 -16.07 9.78 12.26
CA VAL A 125 -17.10 10.77 12.60
C VAL A 125 -16.98 11.22 14.04
N ILE A 126 -16.82 10.28 14.98
CA ILE A 126 -16.66 10.59 16.41
C ILE A 126 -15.40 11.45 16.62
N VAL A 127 -14.27 11.06 16.02
CA VAL A 127 -13.00 11.82 16.11
C VAL A 127 -13.18 13.22 15.52
N ALA A 128 -13.83 13.35 14.36
CA ALA A 128 -14.07 14.66 13.74
C ALA A 128 -14.99 15.57 14.56
N MET A 129 -15.97 15.01 15.28
CA MET A 129 -16.90 15.78 16.11
C MET A 129 -16.35 16.14 17.48
N LEU A 130 -15.54 15.26 18.08
CA LEU A 130 -15.04 15.42 19.45
C LEU A 130 -13.62 15.99 19.54
N THR A 131 -12.89 16.02 18.43
CA THR A 131 -11.48 16.45 18.41
C THR A 131 -11.17 17.28 17.18
N ASN A 132 -10.09 18.06 17.24
CA ASN A 132 -9.55 18.80 16.09
C ASN A 132 -8.49 18.00 15.31
N LEU A 133 -8.45 16.67 15.48
CA LEU A 133 -7.43 15.82 14.86
C LEU A 133 -7.66 15.62 13.36
N ASN A 134 -8.88 15.81 12.86
CA ASN A 134 -9.21 15.65 11.44
C ASN A 134 -9.32 17.02 10.74
N PRO A 135 -8.26 17.52 10.07
CA PRO A 135 -8.28 18.82 9.42
C PRO A 135 -9.06 18.82 8.09
N TRP A 136 -9.52 17.66 7.61
CA TRP A 136 -10.13 17.50 6.28
C TRP A 136 -11.64 17.65 6.30
N GLY A 137 -12.28 17.25 7.40
CA GLY A 137 -13.73 17.17 7.51
C GLY A 137 -14.35 16.04 6.68
N LEU A 138 -15.63 15.79 6.94
CA LEU A 138 -16.39 14.71 6.31
C LEU A 138 -17.05 15.14 5.00
N PHE A 139 -17.30 16.44 4.86
CA PHE A 139 -17.98 17.04 3.72
C PHE A 139 -17.13 18.14 3.07
N PRO A 140 -17.27 18.39 1.75
CA PRO A 140 -16.67 19.54 1.09
C PRO A 140 -17.04 20.84 1.81
N GLY A 141 -16.08 21.75 1.93
CA GLY A 141 -16.20 23.02 2.65
C GLY A 141 -15.78 22.96 4.12
N GLN A 142 -15.59 21.75 4.69
CA GLN A 142 -15.12 21.58 6.07
C GLN A 142 -13.60 21.46 6.20
N THR A 143 -12.90 21.31 5.07
CA THR A 143 -11.45 21.22 5.03
C THR A 143 -10.80 22.52 5.50
N SER A 144 -9.73 22.40 6.26
CA SER A 144 -8.90 23.54 6.66
C SER A 144 -8.39 24.31 5.43
N ALA A 145 -8.34 25.65 5.52
CA ALA A 145 -8.12 26.54 4.38
C ALA A 145 -6.85 26.23 3.55
N GLY A 146 -5.80 25.71 4.17
CA GLY A 146 -4.54 25.35 3.50
C GLY A 146 -4.61 24.14 2.55
N TYR A 147 -5.70 23.37 2.58
CA TYR A 147 -5.82 22.11 1.83
C TYR A 147 -6.85 22.13 0.69
N GLY A 148 -7.56 23.25 0.54
CA GLY A 148 -8.60 23.45 -0.47
C GLY A 148 -9.98 22.88 -0.07
N PRO A 149 -11.07 23.37 -0.67
CA PRO A 149 -12.42 23.17 -0.12
C PRO A 149 -13.06 21.81 -0.44
N TRP A 150 -12.49 21.00 -1.33
CA TRP A 150 -13.17 19.80 -1.84
C TRP A 150 -12.73 18.50 -1.18
N ARG A 151 -11.66 18.54 -0.37
CA ARG A 151 -11.01 17.33 0.13
C ARG A 151 -11.69 16.79 1.37
N THR A 152 -12.13 15.54 1.34
CA THR A 152 -12.77 14.90 2.50
C THR A 152 -11.97 13.70 2.99
N SER A 153 -12.02 13.47 4.31
CA SER A 153 -11.39 12.31 4.93
C SER A 153 -12.07 11.98 6.24
N PHE A 154 -12.20 10.68 6.52
CA PHE A 154 -12.61 10.16 7.83
C PHE A 154 -11.43 9.72 8.70
N PHE A 155 -10.19 9.79 8.19
CA PHE A 155 -8.95 9.66 8.96
C PHE A 155 -8.30 11.04 9.14
N PRO A 156 -7.50 11.25 10.18
CA PRO A 156 -6.63 12.43 10.30
C PRO A 156 -5.63 12.57 9.13
N HIS A 157 -5.22 11.44 8.56
CA HIS A 157 -4.35 11.37 7.40
C HIS A 157 -5.18 11.00 6.16
N ILE A 158 -5.31 11.94 5.21
CA ILE A 158 -6.15 11.78 4.00
C ILE A 158 -5.80 10.53 3.18
N ALA A 159 -4.54 10.13 3.28
CA ALA A 159 -4.02 8.93 2.66
C ALA A 159 -4.76 7.68 3.09
N ASN A 160 -4.94 7.52 4.39
CA ASN A 160 -5.50 6.32 4.96
C ASN A 160 -6.96 6.16 4.57
N SER A 161 -7.73 7.27 4.50
CA SER A 161 -9.10 7.24 3.96
C SER A 161 -9.14 6.78 2.52
N ALA A 162 -8.34 7.39 1.66
CA ALA A 162 -8.35 7.07 0.24
C ALA A 162 -7.86 5.62 -0.02
N THR A 163 -6.81 5.18 0.69
CA THR A 163 -6.30 3.81 0.60
C THR A 163 -7.31 2.78 1.11
N MET A 164 -7.97 3.03 2.24
CA MET A 164 -9.03 2.16 2.74
C MET A 164 -10.20 2.08 1.75
N SER A 165 -10.61 3.22 1.19
CA SER A 165 -11.63 3.27 0.15
C SER A 165 -11.24 2.46 -1.09
N LEU A 166 -9.99 2.55 -1.55
CA LEU A 166 -9.49 1.74 -2.66
C LEU A 166 -9.58 0.23 -2.35
N VAL A 167 -9.14 -0.18 -1.17
CA VAL A 167 -9.23 -1.57 -0.72
C VAL A 167 -10.67 -2.06 -0.76
N MET A 168 -11.60 -1.28 -0.19
CA MET A 168 -13.01 -1.65 -0.16
C MET A 168 -13.64 -1.65 -1.55
N LEU A 169 -13.30 -0.69 -2.42
CA LEU A 169 -13.74 -0.68 -3.82
C LEU A 169 -13.33 -1.98 -4.50
N MET A 170 -12.03 -2.31 -4.46
CA MET A 170 -11.49 -3.51 -5.11
C MET A 170 -12.13 -4.79 -4.56
N ILE A 171 -12.36 -4.89 -3.25
CA ILE A 171 -12.95 -6.09 -2.62
C ILE A 171 -14.43 -6.22 -2.97
N LEU A 172 -15.21 -5.15 -2.83
CA LEU A 172 -16.65 -5.18 -3.04
C LEU A 172 -16.98 -5.40 -4.52
N THR A 173 -16.24 -4.81 -5.46
CA THR A 173 -16.54 -4.94 -6.90
C THR A 173 -16.17 -6.30 -7.49
N ARG A 174 -15.56 -7.20 -6.71
CA ARG A 174 -15.21 -8.56 -7.12
C ARG A 174 -16.44 -9.38 -7.53
N SER A 175 -17.58 -9.20 -6.87
CA SER A 175 -18.79 -9.99 -7.13
C SER A 175 -20.05 -9.16 -6.93
N THR A 176 -20.63 -8.68 -8.05
CA THR A 176 -21.88 -7.91 -8.08
C THR A 176 -23.09 -8.67 -7.49
N LYS A 177 -23.00 -9.99 -7.31
CA LYS A 177 -24.08 -10.85 -6.82
C LYS A 177 -24.17 -10.96 -5.29
N GLN A 178 -23.26 -10.33 -4.54
CA GLN A 178 -23.16 -10.50 -3.08
C GLN A 178 -23.42 -9.22 -2.27
N HIS A 179 -23.95 -8.17 -2.88
CA HIS A 179 -24.23 -6.95 -2.14
C HIS A 179 -25.57 -7.05 -1.42
N ASP A 180 -25.49 -7.47 -0.16
CA ASP A 180 -26.47 -7.06 0.82
C ASP A 180 -26.50 -5.53 0.95
N LYS A 181 -27.52 -4.99 1.64
CA LYS A 181 -27.68 -3.54 1.82
C LYS A 181 -26.42 -2.89 2.42
N LYS A 182 -25.72 -3.60 3.33
CA LYS A 182 -24.48 -3.13 3.95
C LYS A 182 -23.35 -2.96 2.92
N GLY A 183 -23.15 -3.95 2.04
CA GLY A 183 -22.13 -3.89 1.00
C GLY A 183 -22.35 -2.73 0.02
N ILE A 184 -23.61 -2.42 -0.34
CA ILE A 184 -23.93 -1.26 -1.18
C ILE A 184 -23.55 0.04 -0.48
N ILE A 185 -23.94 0.20 0.79
CA ILE A 185 -23.59 1.39 1.59
C ILE A 185 -22.08 1.56 1.66
N ALA A 186 -21.35 0.50 1.99
CA ALA A 186 -19.90 0.54 2.07
C ALA A 186 -19.25 0.88 0.72
N LEU A 187 -19.78 0.35 -0.39
CA LEU A 187 -19.29 0.68 -1.72
C LEU A 187 -19.52 2.17 -2.06
N THR A 188 -20.72 2.70 -1.77
CA THR A 188 -21.04 4.12 -2.01
C THR A 188 -20.13 5.04 -1.19
N VAL A 189 -19.92 4.73 0.10
CA VAL A 189 -19.00 5.48 0.96
C VAL A 189 -17.57 5.39 0.45
N ALA A 190 -17.12 4.20 0.02
CA ALA A 190 -15.78 4.02 -0.54
C ALA A 190 -15.59 4.83 -1.83
N CYS A 191 -16.57 4.83 -2.74
CA CYS A 191 -16.58 5.70 -3.92
C CYS A 191 -16.46 7.18 -3.52
N TYR A 192 -17.26 7.62 -2.54
CA TYR A 192 -17.29 9.01 -2.08
C TYR A 192 -15.91 9.47 -1.58
N PHE A 193 -15.33 8.79 -0.58
CA PHE A 193 -14.03 9.18 -0.03
C PHE A 193 -12.87 8.87 -0.98
N GLY A 194 -13.01 7.90 -1.88
CA GLY A 194 -12.03 7.64 -2.92
C GLY A 194 -11.93 8.78 -3.94
N LEU A 195 -13.08 9.34 -4.34
CA LEU A 195 -13.16 10.47 -5.28
C LEU A 195 -12.84 11.81 -4.61
N PHE A 196 -13.55 12.14 -3.52
CA PHE A 196 -13.40 13.41 -2.81
C PHE A 196 -12.17 13.46 -1.90
N GLY A 197 -11.41 12.37 -1.75
CA GLY A 197 -10.08 12.42 -1.15
C GLY A 197 -9.05 13.13 -2.03
N PHE A 198 -9.27 13.27 -3.35
CA PHE A 198 -8.33 13.86 -4.31
C PHE A 198 -6.90 13.28 -4.23
N VAL A 199 -6.77 12.03 -3.81
CA VAL A 199 -5.49 11.32 -3.75
C VAL A 199 -5.18 10.72 -5.12
N ARG A 200 -4.31 11.40 -5.89
CA ARG A 200 -3.92 11.02 -7.27
C ARG A 200 -3.62 9.52 -7.41
N THR A 201 -2.77 8.99 -6.54
CA THR A 201 -2.36 7.58 -6.55
C THR A 201 -3.55 6.63 -6.43
N VAL A 202 -4.54 6.95 -5.59
CA VAL A 202 -5.73 6.12 -5.40
C VAL A 202 -6.67 6.20 -6.61
N LEU A 203 -6.85 7.39 -7.18
CA LEU A 203 -7.67 7.58 -8.38
C LEU A 203 -7.09 6.81 -9.58
N VAL A 204 -5.78 6.94 -9.82
CA VAL A 204 -5.08 6.22 -10.89
C VAL A 204 -5.13 4.71 -10.63
N ALA A 205 -4.89 4.27 -9.39
CA ALA A 205 -4.99 2.88 -8.99
C ALA A 205 -6.39 2.29 -9.24
N ALA A 206 -7.46 3.04 -8.93
CA ALA A 206 -8.83 2.62 -9.19
C ALA A 206 -9.09 2.49 -10.70
N VAL A 207 -8.64 3.44 -11.52
CA VAL A 207 -8.76 3.35 -12.99
C VAL A 207 -8.05 2.11 -13.52
N ILE A 208 -6.78 1.89 -13.13
CA ILE A 208 -6.02 0.70 -13.52
C ILE A 208 -6.78 -0.57 -13.13
N TYR A 209 -7.26 -0.64 -11.88
CA TYR A 209 -8.01 -1.78 -11.38
C TYR A 209 -9.26 -2.06 -12.22
N PHE A 210 -10.14 -1.07 -12.40
CA PHE A 210 -11.41 -1.26 -13.11
C PHE A 210 -11.19 -1.61 -14.59
N SER A 211 -10.28 -0.91 -15.26
CA SER A 211 -9.92 -1.21 -16.66
C SER A 211 -9.38 -2.63 -16.81
N LEU A 212 -8.48 -3.04 -15.92
CA LEU A 212 -7.86 -4.36 -15.98
C LEU A 212 -8.86 -5.46 -15.59
N PHE A 213 -9.59 -5.29 -14.48
CA PHE A 213 -10.57 -6.27 -14.02
C PHE A 213 -11.67 -6.51 -15.06
N ALA A 214 -12.23 -5.44 -15.64
CA ALA A 214 -13.24 -5.56 -16.70
C ALA A 214 -12.69 -6.27 -17.94
N SER A 215 -11.47 -5.91 -18.37
CA SER A 215 -10.83 -6.50 -19.54
C SER A 215 -10.52 -7.98 -19.35
N LEU A 216 -9.93 -8.34 -18.20
CA LEU A 216 -9.56 -9.72 -17.87
C LEU A 216 -10.81 -10.60 -17.67
N ALA A 217 -11.85 -10.08 -17.02
CA ALA A 217 -13.10 -10.81 -16.82
C ALA A 217 -13.83 -11.11 -18.13
N LYS A 218 -13.69 -10.22 -19.14
CA LYS A 218 -14.28 -10.37 -20.48
C LYS A 218 -13.47 -11.32 -21.37
N VAL A 219 -12.16 -11.11 -21.48
CA VAL A 219 -11.29 -11.87 -22.39
C VAL A 219 -10.99 -13.27 -21.86
N ARG A 220 -10.88 -13.42 -20.52
CA ARG A 220 -10.53 -14.66 -19.82
C ARG A 220 -9.28 -15.34 -20.40
N PRO A 221 -8.14 -14.62 -20.44
CA PRO A 221 -6.95 -15.10 -21.13
C PRO A 221 -6.30 -16.30 -20.43
N ARG A 222 -5.38 -16.96 -21.13
CA ARG A 222 -4.57 -18.07 -20.57
C ARG A 222 -3.72 -17.56 -19.38
N PRO A 223 -3.37 -18.43 -18.40
CA PRO A 223 -2.61 -18.03 -17.21
C PRO A 223 -1.31 -17.27 -17.51
N VAL A 224 -0.56 -17.71 -18.50
CA VAL A 224 0.70 -17.05 -18.90
C VAL A 224 0.45 -15.60 -19.35
N LEU A 225 -0.62 -15.37 -20.12
CA LEU A 225 -0.96 -14.02 -20.58
C LEU A 225 -1.43 -13.13 -19.42
N LEU A 226 -2.15 -13.67 -18.41
CA LEU A 226 -2.50 -12.92 -17.19
C LEU A 226 -1.25 -12.39 -16.48
N ILE A 227 -0.23 -13.22 -16.34
CA ILE A 227 1.04 -12.85 -15.70
C ILE A 227 1.70 -11.72 -16.48
N PHE A 228 1.87 -11.88 -17.80
CA PHE A 228 2.50 -10.86 -18.63
C PHE A 228 1.69 -9.56 -18.72
N THR A 229 0.36 -9.64 -18.74
CA THR A 229 -0.49 -8.44 -18.69
C THR A 229 -0.29 -7.68 -17.38
N ALA A 230 -0.32 -8.37 -16.22
CA ALA A 230 -0.10 -7.71 -14.93
C ALA A 230 1.30 -7.08 -14.83
N LEU A 231 2.35 -7.80 -15.23
CA LEU A 231 3.71 -7.27 -15.25
C LEU A 231 3.87 -6.11 -16.25
N GLY A 232 3.27 -6.24 -17.44
CA GLY A 232 3.26 -5.21 -18.47
C GLY A 232 2.58 -3.93 -18.01
N VAL A 233 1.45 -4.04 -17.28
CA VAL A 233 0.77 -2.88 -16.68
C VAL A 233 1.66 -2.20 -15.63
N ILE A 234 2.37 -2.96 -14.78
CA ILE A 234 3.32 -2.36 -13.81
C ILE A 234 4.39 -1.54 -14.54
N LEU A 235 5.03 -2.13 -15.56
CA LEU A 235 6.07 -1.44 -16.34
C LEU A 235 5.51 -0.22 -17.07
N ALA A 236 4.33 -0.34 -17.68
CA ALA A 236 3.67 0.77 -18.35
C ALA A 236 3.32 1.91 -17.37
N SER A 237 2.81 1.61 -16.19
CA SER A 237 2.50 2.63 -15.17
C SER A 237 3.77 3.37 -14.71
N ILE A 238 4.89 2.66 -14.52
CA ILE A 238 6.17 3.29 -14.19
C ILE A 238 6.65 4.19 -15.34
N ALA A 239 6.59 3.71 -16.58
CA ALA A 239 7.00 4.48 -17.75
C ALA A 239 6.14 5.74 -17.94
N VAL A 240 4.82 5.64 -17.72
CA VAL A 240 3.90 6.79 -17.77
C VAL A 240 4.29 7.81 -16.71
N GLU A 241 4.47 7.43 -15.45
CA GLU A 241 4.85 8.36 -14.36
C GLU A 241 6.18 9.07 -14.64
N LEU A 242 7.15 8.40 -15.28
CA LEU A 242 8.43 9.01 -15.67
C LEU A 242 8.29 10.03 -16.81
N ALA A 243 7.25 9.90 -17.65
CA ALA A 243 7.07 10.69 -18.87
C ALA A 243 5.88 11.67 -18.82
N ILE A 244 5.13 11.72 -17.72
CA ILE A 244 3.84 12.43 -17.67
C ILE A 244 3.98 13.96 -17.54
N ALA A 245 5.10 14.47 -17.02
CA ALA A 245 5.25 15.91 -16.74
C ALA A 245 5.10 16.83 -17.98
N PRO A 246 5.76 16.56 -19.13
CA PRO A 246 5.57 17.37 -20.34
C PRO A 246 4.16 17.30 -20.92
N PHE A 247 3.43 16.21 -20.66
CA PHE A 247 2.04 16.10 -21.05
C PHE A 247 1.16 16.97 -20.14
N LEU A 248 1.35 16.89 -18.82
CA LEU A 248 0.60 17.71 -17.86
C LEU A 248 0.81 19.21 -18.06
N GLU A 249 2.02 19.64 -18.42
CA GLU A 249 2.31 21.03 -18.77
C GLU A 249 1.41 21.57 -19.88
N LYS A 250 1.08 20.73 -20.88
CA LYS A 250 0.24 21.11 -22.02
C LYS A 250 -1.26 21.11 -21.71
N VAL A 251 -1.68 20.39 -20.66
CA VAL A 251 -3.11 20.20 -20.33
C VAL A 251 -3.49 20.80 -18.98
N GLN A 252 -2.59 21.53 -18.33
CA GLN A 252 -2.79 22.09 -16.99
C GLN A 252 -3.94 23.10 -16.93
N ASP A 253 -4.25 23.78 -18.03
CA ASP A 253 -5.33 24.77 -18.10
C ASP A 253 -6.72 24.14 -18.00
N SER A 254 -6.83 22.81 -18.16
CA SER A 254 -8.07 22.11 -17.90
C SER A 254 -8.40 22.17 -16.40
N PRO A 255 -9.58 22.70 -16.00
CA PRO A 255 -9.96 22.80 -14.60
C PRO A 255 -9.95 21.45 -13.87
N ILE A 256 -10.22 20.37 -14.61
CA ILE A 256 -10.20 19.00 -14.10
C ILE A 256 -8.77 18.55 -13.82
N VAL A 257 -7.85 18.77 -14.76
CA VAL A 257 -6.44 18.39 -14.63
C VAL A 257 -5.78 19.20 -13.53
N SER A 258 -5.95 20.53 -13.52
CA SER A 258 -5.39 21.38 -12.49
C SER A 258 -5.84 20.93 -11.10
N ARG A 259 -7.15 20.73 -10.88
CA ARG A 259 -7.70 20.33 -9.58
C ARG A 259 -7.31 18.92 -9.15
N LEU A 260 -7.46 17.92 -10.03
CA LEU A 260 -7.21 16.52 -9.69
C LEU A 260 -5.73 16.17 -9.63
N LEU A 261 -4.95 16.69 -10.59
CA LEU A 261 -3.57 16.26 -10.80
C LEU A 261 -2.54 17.30 -10.37
N LEU A 262 -2.86 18.59 -10.34
CA LEU A 262 -1.90 19.66 -10.03
C LEU A 262 -2.29 20.51 -8.80
N ARG A 263 -3.18 19.99 -7.94
CA ARG A 263 -3.60 20.63 -6.68
C ARG A 263 -4.13 22.06 -6.87
N SER A 264 -4.83 22.31 -7.98
CA SER A 264 -5.38 23.62 -8.37
C SER A 264 -4.32 24.68 -8.72
N ALA A 265 -3.08 24.28 -9.03
CA ALA A 265 -2.08 25.17 -9.59
C ALA A 265 -2.15 25.18 -11.13
N SER A 266 -1.83 26.32 -11.72
CA SER A 266 -1.66 26.57 -13.17
C SER A 266 -0.30 27.22 -13.42
N ASP A 267 0.05 27.40 -14.70
CA ASP A 267 1.29 28.07 -15.13
C ASP A 267 2.58 27.43 -14.60
N LEU A 268 2.53 26.12 -14.36
CA LEU A 268 3.67 25.31 -13.94
C LEU A 268 4.47 24.87 -15.15
N ASP A 269 5.79 25.03 -15.10
CA ASP A 269 6.69 24.39 -16.05
C ASP A 269 6.86 22.88 -15.73
N SER A 270 7.44 22.12 -16.65
CA SER A 270 7.75 20.70 -16.44
C SER A 270 8.54 20.43 -15.16
N PHE A 271 9.40 21.37 -14.73
CA PHE A 271 10.19 21.20 -13.51
C PHE A 271 9.33 21.32 -12.24
N ALA A 272 8.48 22.33 -12.13
CA ALA A 272 7.54 22.50 -11.03
C ALA A 272 6.51 21.36 -10.97
N ILE A 273 6.05 20.86 -12.12
CA ILE A 273 5.21 19.65 -12.17
C ILE A 273 5.97 18.44 -11.62
N ASN A 274 7.23 18.27 -12.00
CA ASN A 274 8.07 17.20 -11.45
C ASN A 274 8.30 17.35 -9.94
N GLN A 275 8.41 18.57 -9.40
CA GLN A 275 8.44 18.79 -7.94
C GLN A 275 7.14 18.37 -7.27
N GLN A 276 5.98 18.63 -7.89
CA GLN A 276 4.71 18.19 -7.34
C GLN A 276 4.52 16.68 -7.41
N LEU A 277 5.05 16.01 -8.44
CA LEU A 277 4.98 14.56 -8.60
C LEU A 277 5.98 13.85 -7.70
N TYR A 278 7.24 14.30 -7.70
CA TYR A 278 8.45 13.90 -6.96
C TYR A 278 8.79 12.40 -6.79
N ARG A 279 7.84 11.48 -6.96
CA ARG A 279 8.05 10.03 -6.90
C ARG A 279 9.02 9.53 -7.97
N PRO A 280 8.93 9.95 -9.24
CA PRO A 280 9.93 9.58 -10.25
C PRO A 280 11.37 9.94 -9.84
N TRP A 281 11.55 11.12 -9.24
CA TRP A 281 12.84 11.55 -8.71
C TRP A 281 13.30 10.67 -7.55
N LEU A 282 12.43 10.41 -6.57
CA LEU A 282 12.74 9.54 -5.43
C LEU A 282 13.18 8.14 -5.88
N TRP A 283 12.49 7.57 -6.88
CA TRP A 283 12.86 6.27 -7.45
C TRP A 283 14.26 6.29 -8.06
N LYS A 284 14.59 7.35 -8.81
CA LYS A 284 15.91 7.55 -9.41
C LYS A 284 17.00 7.65 -8.34
N GLU A 285 16.77 8.41 -7.28
CA GLU A 285 17.74 8.55 -6.19
C GLU A 285 17.94 7.24 -5.42
N HIS A 286 16.87 6.48 -5.11
CA HIS A 286 17.01 5.14 -4.53
C HIS A 286 17.80 4.19 -5.44
N MET A 287 17.59 4.24 -6.75
CA MET A 287 18.34 3.40 -7.69
C MET A 287 19.82 3.79 -7.74
N LYS A 288 20.15 5.08 -7.66
CA LYS A 288 21.56 5.52 -7.54
C LYS A 288 22.19 4.98 -6.26
N ILE A 289 21.51 5.08 -5.12
CA ILE A 289 21.98 4.56 -3.83
C ILE A 289 22.18 3.04 -3.90
N PHE A 290 21.26 2.31 -4.54
CA PHE A 290 21.40 0.88 -4.75
C PHE A 290 22.65 0.55 -5.59
N VAL A 291 22.83 1.20 -6.74
CA VAL A 291 23.95 0.92 -7.65
C VAL A 291 25.30 1.33 -7.04
N SER A 292 25.33 2.37 -6.20
CA SER A 292 26.53 2.77 -5.47
C SER A 292 26.80 1.95 -4.21
N SER A 293 25.88 1.07 -3.80
CA SER A 293 26.03 0.30 -2.57
C SER A 293 27.13 -0.78 -2.69
N PRO A 294 27.88 -1.06 -1.62
CA PRO A 294 28.91 -2.08 -1.64
C PRO A 294 28.34 -3.45 -2.04
N TYR A 295 28.97 -4.08 -3.03
CA TYR A 295 28.58 -5.38 -3.58
C TYR A 295 27.12 -5.48 -4.06
N LEU A 296 26.45 -4.34 -4.32
CA LEU A 296 25.01 -4.29 -4.62
C LEU A 296 24.13 -4.93 -3.53
N MET A 297 24.62 -4.98 -2.28
CA MET A 297 23.91 -5.58 -1.14
C MET A 297 23.15 -4.53 -0.31
N GLY A 298 23.01 -3.32 -0.85
CA GLY A 298 22.27 -2.23 -0.22
C GLY A 298 23.08 -1.52 0.86
N LEU A 299 22.64 -0.31 1.19
CA LEU A 299 23.36 0.57 2.09
C LEU A 299 23.06 0.28 3.58
N GLY A 300 21.93 -0.38 3.89
CA GLY A 300 21.42 -0.52 5.25
C GLY A 300 20.61 0.71 5.67
N ASN A 301 20.79 1.17 6.90
CA ASN A 301 20.08 2.31 7.46
C ASN A 301 20.70 3.60 6.89
N PHE A 302 19.90 4.40 6.20
CA PHE A 302 20.35 5.68 5.66
C PHE A 302 19.24 6.72 5.69
N ARG A 303 19.62 7.99 5.81
CA ARG A 303 18.73 9.13 5.58
C ARG A 303 18.91 9.58 4.14
N LEU A 304 17.79 9.76 3.42
CA LEU A 304 17.85 10.08 1.98
C LEU A 304 18.62 11.37 1.72
N LEU A 305 18.40 12.40 2.54
CA LEU A 305 19.00 13.72 2.38
C LEU A 305 20.53 13.71 2.45
N ASP A 306 21.13 12.74 3.15
CA ASP A 306 22.59 12.61 3.27
C ASP A 306 23.24 12.06 1.99
N HIS A 307 22.44 11.55 1.04
CA HIS A 307 22.91 10.84 -0.16
C HIS A 307 22.42 11.45 -1.47
N VAL A 308 21.59 12.49 -1.45
CA VAL A 308 21.10 13.18 -2.65
C VAL A 308 21.89 14.46 -2.90
N SER A 309 22.20 14.73 -4.16
CA SER A 309 22.99 15.91 -4.54
C SER A 309 22.20 17.22 -4.52
N TYR A 310 20.86 17.15 -4.51
CA TYR A 310 19.97 18.28 -4.36
C TYR A 310 18.63 17.83 -3.77
N ASN A 311 17.95 18.71 -3.04
CA ASN A 311 16.61 18.46 -2.56
C ASN A 311 15.59 19.00 -3.59
N LEU A 312 14.84 18.11 -4.23
CA LEU A 312 13.82 18.50 -5.20
C LEU A 312 12.64 19.26 -4.56
N VAL A 313 12.33 18.97 -3.28
CA VAL A 313 11.21 19.58 -2.55
C VAL A 313 11.74 20.20 -1.24
N PRO A 314 12.04 21.52 -1.23
CA PRO A 314 12.52 22.20 -0.03
C PRO A 314 11.58 22.01 1.16
N GLY A 315 12.12 21.69 2.33
CA GLY A 315 11.34 21.44 3.56
C GLY A 315 10.73 20.03 3.67
N LEU A 316 10.91 19.17 2.65
CA LEU A 316 10.53 17.77 2.76
C LEU A 316 11.59 17.01 3.58
N GLU A 317 11.37 16.82 4.87
CA GLU A 317 12.13 15.89 5.72
C GLU A 317 11.76 14.43 5.39
N ALA A 318 11.83 14.05 4.11
CA ALA A 318 11.47 12.71 3.67
C ALA A 318 12.51 11.69 4.16
N SER A 319 12.06 10.70 4.92
CA SER A 319 12.87 9.53 5.28
C SER A 319 13.24 8.68 4.05
N GLY A 320 12.55 8.87 2.92
CA GLY A 320 12.67 8.06 1.71
C GLY A 320 11.84 6.76 1.78
N SER A 321 10.96 6.60 2.78
CA SER A 321 10.11 5.40 2.91
C SER A 321 8.90 5.41 1.98
N GLU A 322 8.70 6.46 1.19
CA GLU A 322 7.49 6.68 0.42
C GLU A 322 7.44 5.89 -0.90
N SER A 323 8.51 5.19 -1.28
CA SER A 323 8.51 4.23 -2.38
C SER A 323 9.11 2.91 -1.91
N PHE A 324 8.25 1.94 -1.61
CA PHE A 324 8.67 0.74 -0.90
C PHE A 324 9.60 -0.16 -1.73
N PRO A 325 9.32 -0.53 -2.99
CA PRO A 325 10.19 -1.45 -3.74
C PRO A 325 11.58 -0.87 -4.03
N THR A 326 11.65 0.41 -4.40
CA THR A 326 12.94 1.07 -4.67
C THR A 326 13.72 1.29 -3.38
N ARG A 327 13.03 1.62 -2.27
CA ARG A 327 13.66 1.71 -0.95
C ARG A 327 14.19 0.37 -0.46
N LEU A 328 13.47 -0.73 -0.70
CA LEU A 328 13.95 -2.07 -0.38
C LEU A 328 15.25 -2.40 -1.13
N LEU A 329 15.32 -2.09 -2.42
CA LEU A 329 16.55 -2.25 -3.21
C LEU A 329 17.70 -1.39 -2.67
N ALA A 330 17.44 -0.12 -2.34
CA ALA A 330 18.46 0.75 -1.76
C ALA A 330 18.95 0.24 -0.38
N THR A 331 18.07 -0.36 0.42
CA THR A 331 18.35 -0.82 1.79
C THR A 331 19.02 -2.20 1.82
N TYR A 332 18.47 -3.17 1.09
CA TYR A 332 18.85 -4.59 1.14
C TYR A 332 19.52 -5.09 -0.15
N GLY A 333 19.64 -4.24 -1.17
CA GLY A 333 20.32 -4.58 -2.41
C GLY A 333 19.58 -5.61 -3.25
N ILE A 334 20.34 -6.41 -4.00
CA ILE A 334 19.81 -7.43 -4.90
C ILE A 334 18.97 -8.49 -4.17
N SER A 335 19.20 -8.69 -2.88
CA SER A 335 18.40 -9.61 -2.06
C SER A 335 16.92 -9.21 -2.01
N ALA A 336 16.58 -7.92 -2.14
CA ALA A 336 15.20 -7.45 -2.21
C ALA A 336 14.42 -8.04 -3.41
N LEU A 337 15.11 -8.46 -4.48
CA LEU A 337 14.49 -9.16 -5.60
C LEU A 337 13.89 -10.52 -5.19
N LEU A 338 14.43 -11.15 -4.13
CA LEU A 338 13.86 -12.38 -3.58
C LEU A 338 12.51 -12.11 -2.91
N PHE A 339 12.37 -10.98 -2.21
CA PHE A 339 11.09 -10.54 -1.66
C PHE A 339 10.08 -10.22 -2.77
N LEU A 340 10.49 -9.45 -3.78
CA LEU A 340 9.63 -9.14 -4.93
C LEU A 340 9.23 -10.42 -5.69
N GLY A 341 10.18 -11.35 -5.88
CA GLY A 341 9.93 -12.66 -6.47
C GLY A 341 8.93 -13.48 -5.65
N TYR A 342 9.02 -13.43 -4.32
CA TYR A 342 8.01 -14.04 -3.44
C TYR A 342 6.62 -13.44 -3.68
N LEU A 343 6.49 -12.12 -3.79
CA LEU A 343 5.21 -11.48 -4.12
C LEU A 343 4.70 -11.93 -5.50
N THR A 344 5.57 -12.03 -6.51
CA THR A 344 5.21 -12.54 -7.85
C THR A 344 4.67 -13.97 -7.80
N THR A 345 5.06 -14.80 -6.82
CA THR A 345 4.46 -16.13 -6.68
C THR A 345 2.95 -16.08 -6.39
N PHE A 346 2.45 -15.02 -5.75
CA PHE A 346 1.02 -14.82 -5.57
C PHE A 346 0.31 -14.57 -6.91
N LEU A 347 0.87 -13.69 -7.75
CA LEU A 347 0.36 -13.45 -9.11
C LEU A 347 0.35 -14.75 -9.94
N ILE A 348 1.45 -15.51 -9.91
CA ILE A 348 1.55 -16.78 -10.64
C ILE A 348 0.43 -17.73 -10.17
N ARG A 349 0.28 -17.93 -8.86
CA ARG A 349 -0.77 -18.80 -8.31
C ARG A 349 -2.17 -18.32 -8.70
N ALA A 350 -2.45 -17.03 -8.57
CA ALA A 350 -3.71 -16.42 -8.97
C ALA A 350 -4.02 -16.63 -10.46
N ALA A 351 -3.02 -16.46 -11.33
CA ALA A 351 -3.16 -16.66 -12.76
C ALA A 351 -3.48 -18.12 -13.11
N TYR A 352 -2.79 -19.08 -12.49
CA TYR A 352 -3.04 -20.51 -12.69
C TYR A 352 -4.38 -20.97 -12.07
N SER A 353 -4.86 -20.32 -11.00
CA SER A 353 -6.20 -20.54 -10.47
C SER A 353 -7.31 -19.78 -11.21
N ARG A 354 -6.95 -18.99 -12.23
CA ARG A 354 -7.86 -18.08 -12.96
C ARG A 354 -8.60 -17.11 -12.05
N ASP A 355 -7.96 -16.67 -10.97
CA ASP A 355 -8.45 -15.59 -10.12
C ASP A 355 -8.13 -14.24 -10.79
N PHE A 356 -9.02 -13.83 -11.72
CA PHE A 356 -8.88 -12.57 -12.45
C PHE A 356 -8.88 -11.34 -11.54
N TRP A 357 -9.56 -11.43 -10.40
CA TRP A 357 -9.62 -10.35 -9.42
C TRP A 357 -8.25 -10.14 -8.79
N ALA A 358 -7.62 -11.20 -8.26
CA ALA A 358 -6.30 -11.11 -7.67
C ALA A 358 -5.23 -10.68 -8.71
N CYS A 359 -5.34 -11.16 -9.96
CA CYS A 359 -4.48 -10.73 -11.06
C CYS A 359 -4.65 -9.23 -11.38
N ALA A 360 -5.87 -8.69 -11.28
CA ALA A 360 -6.12 -7.27 -11.47
C ALA A 360 -5.66 -6.43 -10.27
N CYS A 361 -5.74 -6.97 -9.05
CA CYS A 361 -5.27 -6.30 -7.84
C CYS A 361 -3.75 -6.18 -7.79
N PHE A 362 -3.02 -7.21 -8.25
CA PHE A 362 -1.56 -7.25 -8.16
C PHE A 362 -0.84 -6.00 -8.71
N PRO A 363 -1.04 -5.57 -9.97
CA PRO A 363 -0.36 -4.39 -10.50
C PRO A 363 -0.78 -3.10 -9.79
N VAL A 364 -2.03 -3.02 -9.36
CA VAL A 364 -2.58 -1.88 -8.62
C VAL A 364 -1.86 -1.72 -7.29
N ILE A 365 -1.71 -2.82 -6.55
CA ILE A 365 -1.01 -2.82 -5.26
C ILE A 365 0.47 -2.44 -5.46
N VAL A 366 1.14 -3.00 -6.48
CA VAL A 366 2.54 -2.61 -6.79
C VAL A 366 2.63 -1.13 -7.13
N PHE A 367 1.67 -0.58 -7.88
CA PHE A 367 1.61 0.86 -8.17
C PHE A 367 1.46 1.72 -6.90
N VAL A 368 0.61 1.29 -5.95
CA VAL A 368 0.48 1.95 -4.64
C VAL A 368 1.77 1.80 -3.83
N MET A 369 2.44 0.63 -3.84
CA MET A 369 3.75 0.44 -3.18
C MET A 369 4.82 1.40 -3.69
N MET A 370 4.82 1.66 -5.00
CA MET A 370 5.79 2.54 -5.65
C MET A 370 5.56 4.01 -5.32
N ASN A 371 4.30 4.42 -5.21
CA ASN A 371 3.94 5.82 -4.99
C ASN A 371 3.78 6.18 -3.51
N TRP A 372 3.29 5.24 -2.71
CA TRP A 372 2.87 5.44 -1.33
C TRP A 372 3.37 4.28 -0.46
N GLY A 373 4.68 4.06 -0.48
CA GLY A 373 5.38 3.01 0.26
C GLY A 373 5.24 3.08 1.79
N SER A 374 4.92 4.26 2.35
CA SER A 374 4.79 4.44 3.80
C SER A 374 3.64 3.63 4.42
N VAL A 375 2.59 3.31 3.65
CA VAL A 375 1.51 2.43 4.12
C VAL A 375 1.89 0.95 4.11
N PHE A 376 2.98 0.58 3.42
CA PHE A 376 3.52 -0.78 3.35
C PHE A 376 4.52 -1.05 4.48
N HIS A 377 4.15 -0.67 5.70
CA HIS A 377 4.86 -1.05 6.91
C HIS A 377 4.21 -2.29 7.53
N PRO A 378 4.97 -3.28 8.06
CA PRO A 378 4.43 -4.52 8.62
C PRO A 378 3.44 -4.34 9.78
N THR A 379 3.47 -3.19 10.46
CA THR A 379 2.53 -2.87 11.54
C THR A 379 1.24 -2.20 11.06
N ASN A 380 1.14 -1.90 9.77
CA ASN A 380 0.01 -1.20 9.17
C ASN A 380 -1.04 -2.20 8.67
N ALA A 381 -2.31 -1.98 8.99
CA ALA A 381 -3.43 -2.76 8.48
C ALA A 381 -3.43 -2.86 6.94
N PHE A 382 -3.09 -1.77 6.23
CA PHE A 382 -3.07 -1.76 4.77
C PHE A 382 -2.05 -2.74 4.19
N PHE A 383 -0.86 -2.86 4.80
CA PHE A 383 0.12 -3.85 4.39
C PHE A 383 -0.47 -5.26 4.42
N VAL A 384 -1.10 -5.64 5.53
CA VAL A 384 -1.72 -6.96 5.70
C VAL A 384 -2.86 -7.16 4.71
N LEU A 385 -3.75 -6.18 4.55
CA LEU A 385 -4.88 -6.26 3.61
C LEU A 385 -4.40 -6.44 2.16
N PHE A 386 -3.37 -5.69 1.75
CA PHE A 386 -2.81 -5.81 0.41
C PHE A 386 -2.17 -7.18 0.15
N ILE A 387 -1.43 -7.73 1.11
CA ILE A 387 -0.87 -9.10 0.97
C ILE A 387 -2.00 -10.13 0.89
N LEU A 388 -3.07 -10.00 1.68
CA LEU A 388 -4.23 -10.89 1.59
C LEU A 388 -4.94 -10.78 0.24
N MET A 389 -5.11 -9.56 -0.30
CA MET A 389 -5.68 -9.36 -1.64
C MET A 389 -4.83 -9.98 -2.75
N MET A 390 -3.50 -9.88 -2.67
CA MET A 390 -2.60 -10.56 -3.61
C MET A 390 -2.75 -12.09 -3.54
N ARG A 391 -3.01 -12.65 -2.35
CA ARG A 391 -3.22 -14.08 -2.15
C ARG A 391 -4.55 -14.59 -2.73
N GLY A 392 -5.48 -13.68 -3.03
CA GLY A 392 -6.70 -13.97 -3.76
C GLY A 392 -7.87 -14.47 -2.93
N ASP A 393 -8.80 -15.14 -3.62
CA ASP A 393 -10.07 -15.64 -3.09
C ASP A 393 -9.99 -16.50 -1.82
N LYS A 394 -8.88 -17.22 -1.63
CA LYS A 394 -8.65 -18.05 -0.43
C LYS A 394 -8.34 -17.24 0.82
N ALA A 395 -7.95 -15.98 0.68
CA ALA A 395 -7.64 -15.09 1.80
C ALA A 395 -8.80 -14.20 2.18
N ILE A 396 -9.52 -13.72 1.18
CA ILE A 396 -10.68 -12.86 1.35
C ILE A 396 -11.90 -13.61 0.83
N CYS A 397 -12.67 -14.14 1.77
CA CYS A 397 -13.98 -14.72 1.59
C CYS A 397 -14.99 -13.72 2.12
#